data_AF-A0A117MKL5-F1
#
_entry.id   AF-A0A117MKL5-F1
#
_cell.length_a   1.000
_cell.length_b   1.000
_cell.length_c   1.000
_cell.angle_alpha   90.00
_cell.angle_beta   90.00
_cell.angle_gamma   90.00
#
_symmetry.space_group_name_H-M   'P 1'
#
loop_
_entity.id
_entity.type
_entity.pdbx_description
1 polymer ?
#
loop_
_entity_poly.entity_id
_entity_poly.type
_entity_poly.pdbx_seq_one_letter_code
_entity_poly.pdbx_strand_id
1 'polypeptide(L)'
;MVTLEQVEGWDEAFQEFFLDFSHHFGRVETRWQARKYLRALMAPIERRNGWTLAGHAGDATPDSMQALLCSPCFDRDAVRDAVRARITAEIGDPGAVLVADETGFIKKGKRSAGVQRQYTGTTGKVDNCQIGVFLGYHTRTGRALIDRELYLPASWTGDRDRCRRANIGDDVAFATKPQQARVMLERAVDAGVPFAWFTADEAYGQNRGLRDWCEEQDIHYVMATRKDHEVPSGLHSTTRVDTLISKIRAGAWRRISCGDGAHGPRVYAWYAHITLAMAAAAFLIVTRTTENASGKHPATVTRTA
;
A
#
# COMPACT_ATOMS: atom_id res chain seq x y z
N MET A 1 13.18 30.76 6.57
CA MET A 1 14.65 30.60 6.73
C MET A 1 14.83 29.53 7.79
N VAL A 2 15.55 28.45 7.51
CA VAL A 2 15.79 27.38 8.49
C VAL A 2 16.88 27.84 9.45
N THR A 3 16.68 27.72 10.76
CA THR A 3 17.67 28.11 11.79
C THR A 3 18.64 26.98 12.09
N LEU A 4 19.80 27.29 12.69
CA LEU A 4 20.77 26.28 13.14
C LEU A 4 20.13 25.30 14.13
N GLU A 5 19.37 25.83 15.09
CA GLU A 5 18.62 25.06 16.10
C GLU A 5 17.60 24.10 15.44
N GLN A 6 16.94 24.52 14.36
CA GLN A 6 16.05 23.63 13.60
C GLN A 6 16.83 22.50 12.90
N VAL A 7 18.03 22.78 12.37
CA VAL A 7 18.88 21.76 11.74
C VAL A 7 19.43 20.77 12.77
N GLU A 8 19.86 21.25 13.94
CA GLU A 8 20.34 20.41 15.04
C GLU A 8 19.22 19.49 15.53
N GLY A 9 18.02 20.04 15.76
CA GLY A 9 16.85 19.24 16.15
C GLY A 9 16.47 18.18 15.10
N TRP A 10 16.69 18.44 13.80
CA TRP A 10 16.48 17.42 12.76
C TRP A 10 17.54 16.31 12.78
N ASP A 11 18.80 16.63 13.08
CA ASP A 11 19.83 15.60 13.19
C ASP A 11 19.58 14.69 14.39
N GLU A 12 19.22 15.28 15.54
CA GLU A 12 18.84 14.56 16.75
C GLU A 12 17.62 13.67 16.52
N ALA A 13 16.54 14.21 15.96
CA ALA A 13 15.34 13.43 15.61
C ALA A 13 15.66 12.27 14.66
N PHE A 14 16.56 12.49 13.68
CA PHE A 14 17.01 11.41 12.82
C PHE A 14 17.84 10.36 13.58
N GLN A 15 18.72 10.76 14.51
CA GLN A 15 19.47 9.81 15.33
C GLN A 15 18.53 8.96 16.17
N GLU A 16 17.59 9.59 16.88
CA GLU A 16 16.60 8.87 17.71
C GLU A 16 15.81 7.88 16.88
N PHE A 17 15.25 8.32 15.75
CA PHE A 17 14.54 7.44 14.82
C PHE A 17 15.41 6.27 14.34
N PHE A 18 16.67 6.51 13.97
CA PHE A 18 17.56 5.45 13.51
C PHE A 18 17.90 4.47 14.63
N LEU A 19 18.08 4.96 15.86
CA LEU A 19 18.43 4.13 17.02
C LEU A 19 17.36 3.09 17.32
N ASP A 20 16.08 3.40 17.10
CA ASP A 20 14.93 2.50 17.31
C ASP A 20 15.11 1.13 16.62
N PHE A 21 15.78 1.08 15.46
CA PHE A 21 15.98 -0.15 14.69
C PHE A 21 17.44 -0.46 14.35
N SER A 22 18.39 0.40 14.77
CA SER A 22 19.81 0.25 14.44
C SER A 22 20.44 -1.06 14.94
N HIS A 23 19.88 -1.64 16.01
CA HIS A 23 20.34 -2.87 16.61
C HIS A 23 20.09 -4.11 15.72
N HIS A 24 19.18 -4.04 14.75
CA HIS A 24 18.98 -5.10 13.76
C HIS A 24 20.15 -5.23 12.77
N PHE A 25 20.98 -4.17 12.63
CA PHE A 25 22.24 -4.26 11.90
C PHE A 25 23.32 -4.80 12.84
N GLY A 26 23.58 -6.11 12.76
CA GLY A 26 24.42 -6.81 13.74
C GLY A 26 25.89 -6.35 13.77
N ARG A 27 26.42 -5.86 12.64
CA ARG A 27 27.79 -5.34 12.53
C ARG A 27 27.80 -3.82 12.56
N VAL A 28 28.81 -3.25 13.23
CA VAL A 28 28.97 -1.80 13.36
C VAL A 28 29.14 -1.13 12.00
N GLU A 29 29.88 -1.75 11.08
CA GLU A 29 30.10 -1.25 9.72
C GLU A 29 28.79 -1.22 8.92
N THR A 30 27.98 -2.29 9.00
CA THR A 30 26.67 -2.35 8.35
C THR A 30 25.71 -1.31 8.93
N ARG A 31 25.73 -1.10 10.25
CA ARG A 31 24.93 -0.08 10.93
C ARG A 31 25.31 1.33 10.48
N TRP A 32 26.60 1.65 10.44
CA TRP A 32 27.07 2.93 9.92
C TRP A 32 26.69 3.14 8.46
N GLN A 33 26.79 2.09 7.64
CA GLN A 33 26.39 2.16 6.24
C GLN A 33 24.87 2.36 6.08
N ALA A 34 24.05 1.72 6.90
CA ALA A 34 22.60 1.92 6.92
C ALA A 34 22.24 3.37 7.26
N ARG A 35 22.91 3.95 8.26
CA ARG A 35 22.74 5.36 8.63
C ARG A 35 23.09 6.29 7.47
N LYS A 36 24.24 6.07 6.81
CA LYS A 36 24.66 6.81 5.62
C LYS A 36 23.62 6.70 4.49
N TYR A 37 23.13 5.48 4.23
CA TYR A 37 22.15 5.22 3.20
C TYR A 37 20.85 6.00 3.42
N LEU A 38 20.30 5.98 4.64
CA LEU A 38 19.06 6.71 4.96
C LEU A 38 19.24 8.23 4.84
N ARG A 39 20.36 8.79 5.32
CA ARG A 39 20.67 10.23 5.12
C ARG A 39 20.75 10.58 3.63
N ALA A 40 21.42 9.75 2.83
CA ALA A 40 21.51 9.96 1.40
C ALA A 40 20.15 9.86 0.68
N LEU A 41 19.20 9.04 1.16
CA LEU A 41 17.85 9.01 0.60
C LEU A 41 17.05 10.29 0.85
N MET A 42 17.25 10.94 2.00
CA MET A 42 16.59 12.19 2.39
C MET A 42 17.24 13.44 1.76
N ALA A 43 18.47 13.31 1.28
CA ALA A 43 19.18 14.40 0.62
C ALA A 43 18.49 14.83 -0.69
N PRO A 44 18.71 16.08 -1.15
CA PRO A 44 18.16 16.61 -2.40
C PRO A 44 18.88 16.04 -3.63
N ILE A 45 18.88 14.71 -3.75
CA ILE A 45 19.48 13.95 -4.84
C ILE A 45 18.38 13.55 -5.82
N GLU A 46 18.51 14.00 -7.06
CA GLU A 46 17.53 13.70 -8.11
C GLU A 46 17.49 12.20 -8.47
N ARG A 47 18.66 11.59 -8.70
CA ARG A 47 18.78 10.18 -9.11
C ARG A 47 19.31 9.30 -8.00
N ARG A 48 18.42 8.63 -7.27
CA ARG A 48 18.77 7.67 -6.22
C ARG A 48 19.18 6.31 -6.81
N ASN A 49 20.49 6.12 -7.01
CA ASN A 49 21.09 4.83 -7.37
C ASN A 49 22.35 4.58 -6.53
N GLY A 50 22.87 3.36 -6.54
CA GLY A 50 24.02 2.96 -5.69
C GLY A 50 25.23 3.89 -5.80
N TRP A 51 25.58 4.36 -7.00
CA TRP A 51 26.70 5.30 -7.19
C TRP A 51 26.41 6.67 -6.60
N THR A 52 25.25 7.24 -6.90
CA THR A 52 24.92 8.59 -6.44
C THR A 52 24.73 8.63 -4.91
N LEU A 53 24.14 7.59 -4.33
CA LEU A 53 24.00 7.48 -2.88
C LEU A 53 25.36 7.27 -2.20
N ALA A 54 26.23 6.43 -2.75
CA ALA A 54 27.58 6.22 -2.25
C ALA A 54 28.42 7.51 -2.29
N GLY A 55 28.41 8.21 -3.43
CA GLY A 55 29.12 9.49 -3.57
C GLY A 55 28.63 10.55 -2.60
N HIS A 56 27.31 10.66 -2.38
CA HIS A 56 26.76 11.58 -1.36
C HIS A 56 27.15 11.17 0.06
N ALA A 57 27.23 9.86 0.33
CA ALA A 57 27.66 9.33 1.62
C ALA A 57 29.19 9.41 1.85
N GLY A 58 29.96 9.89 0.87
CA GLY A 58 31.42 10.00 0.92
C GLY A 58 32.18 8.70 0.64
N ASP A 59 31.51 7.69 0.08
CA ASP A 59 32.14 6.41 -0.28
C ASP A 59 32.79 6.51 -1.67
N ALA A 60 33.97 5.90 -1.84
CA ALA A 60 34.71 5.91 -3.10
C ALA A 60 34.06 5.05 -4.20
N THR A 61 33.36 3.98 -3.81
CA THR A 61 32.70 3.01 -4.71
C THR A 61 31.30 2.68 -4.19
N PRO A 62 30.39 2.15 -5.03
CA PRO A 62 29.05 1.78 -4.60
C PRO A 62 29.00 0.48 -3.79
N ASP A 63 30.15 -0.18 -3.57
CA ASP A 63 30.21 -1.55 -3.08
C ASP A 63 29.65 -1.67 -1.66
N SER A 64 29.94 -0.71 -0.77
CA SER A 64 29.39 -0.69 0.59
C SER A 64 27.86 -0.52 0.58
N MET A 65 27.32 0.31 -0.31
CA MET A 65 25.86 0.47 -0.47
C MET A 65 25.22 -0.80 -1.02
N GLN A 66 25.85 -1.45 -2.01
CA GLN A 66 25.35 -2.72 -2.55
C GLN A 66 25.44 -3.84 -1.50
N ALA A 67 26.55 -3.92 -0.77
CA ALA A 67 26.76 -4.89 0.29
C ALA A 67 25.69 -4.74 1.38
N LEU A 68 25.36 -3.50 1.80
CA LEU A 68 24.25 -3.23 2.71
C LEU A 68 22.92 -3.78 2.16
N LEU A 69 22.53 -3.40 0.94
CA LEU A 69 21.22 -3.73 0.38
C LEU A 69 21.04 -5.22 0.06
N CYS A 70 22.14 -5.92 -0.22
CA CYS A 70 22.16 -7.37 -0.44
C CYS A 70 22.52 -8.16 0.82
N SER A 71 22.77 -7.48 1.95
CA SER A 71 23.29 -8.10 3.17
C SER A 71 22.28 -9.07 3.76
N PRO A 72 22.69 -10.29 4.16
CA PRO A 72 21.93 -11.13 5.07
C PRO A 72 22.13 -10.71 6.54
N CYS A 73 22.97 -9.71 6.83
CA CYS A 73 23.37 -9.36 8.20
C CYS A 73 22.36 -8.48 8.96
N PHE A 74 21.16 -8.26 8.42
CA PHE A 74 20.07 -7.64 9.14
C PHE A 74 18.73 -8.25 8.72
N ASP A 75 17.82 -8.34 9.68
CA ASP A 75 16.46 -8.77 9.45
C ASP A 75 15.63 -7.59 8.94
N ARG A 76 15.18 -7.70 7.68
CA ARG A 76 14.41 -6.65 7.01
C ARG A 76 13.04 -6.49 7.64
N ASP A 77 12.45 -7.59 8.09
CA ASP A 77 11.12 -7.65 8.66
C ASP A 77 11.12 -7.13 10.09
N ALA A 78 12.17 -7.42 10.87
CA ALA A 78 12.37 -6.78 12.16
C ALA A 78 12.53 -5.25 12.03
N VAL A 79 13.29 -4.78 11.03
CA VAL A 79 13.38 -3.33 10.74
C VAL A 79 12.02 -2.73 10.36
N ARG A 80 11.20 -3.44 9.58
CA ARG A 80 9.81 -3.01 9.31
C ARG A 80 9.01 -2.92 10.59
N ASP A 81 9.07 -3.93 11.44
CA ASP A 81 8.27 -3.98 12.66
C ASP A 81 8.64 -2.84 13.62
N ALA A 82 9.93 -2.52 13.73
CA ALA A 82 10.40 -1.36 14.50
C ALA A 82 9.94 -0.02 13.88
N VAL A 83 10.01 0.14 12.56
CA VAL A 83 9.50 1.34 11.86
C VAL A 83 7.99 1.49 12.04
N ARG A 84 7.24 0.38 11.92
CA ARG A 84 5.79 0.34 12.19
C ARG A 84 5.51 0.80 13.61
N ALA A 85 6.18 0.21 14.61
CA ALA A 85 6.00 0.55 16.02
C ALA A 85 6.24 2.05 16.27
N ARG A 86 7.31 2.61 15.70
CA ARG A 86 7.61 4.04 15.83
C ARG A 86 6.52 4.92 15.19
N ILE A 87 6.07 4.58 13.98
CA ILE A 87 4.98 5.30 13.31
C ILE A 87 3.71 5.27 14.16
N THR A 88 3.33 4.09 14.67
CA THR A 88 2.11 3.97 15.49
C THR A 88 2.22 4.66 16.83
N ALA A 89 3.42 4.76 17.42
CA ALA A 89 3.62 5.55 18.64
C ALA A 89 3.44 7.05 18.38
N GLU A 90 3.88 7.53 17.21
CA GLU A 90 3.89 8.96 16.88
C GLU A 90 2.53 9.47 16.37
N ILE A 91 1.88 8.72 15.47
CA ILE A 91 0.66 9.14 14.78
C ILE A 91 -0.52 8.19 14.97
N GLY A 92 -0.41 7.23 15.89
CA GLY A 92 -1.45 6.23 16.16
C GLY A 92 -2.81 6.84 16.46
N ASP A 93 -3.84 6.32 15.80
CA ASP A 93 -5.22 6.80 15.92
C ASP A 93 -6.17 5.60 15.82
N PRO A 94 -7.06 5.35 16.80
CA PRO A 94 -8.09 4.31 16.68
C PRO A 94 -8.98 4.49 15.44
N GLY A 95 -9.14 5.72 14.95
CA GLY A 95 -9.85 6.05 13.71
C GLY A 95 -9.01 5.96 12.44
N ALA A 96 -7.78 5.43 12.50
CA ALA A 96 -6.91 5.32 11.34
C ALA A 96 -7.49 4.40 10.26
N VAL A 97 -7.01 4.63 9.03
CA VAL A 97 -7.35 3.83 7.86
C VAL A 97 -6.09 3.14 7.34
N LEU A 98 -6.15 1.82 7.22
CA LEU A 98 -5.16 1.02 6.51
C LEU A 98 -5.47 1.01 5.02
N VAL A 99 -4.46 1.26 4.19
CA VAL A 99 -4.60 1.36 2.73
C VAL A 99 -3.67 0.36 2.06
N ALA A 100 -4.21 -0.64 1.35
CA ALA A 100 -3.40 -1.50 0.49
C ALA A 100 -3.40 -0.98 -0.94
N ASP A 101 -2.21 -0.84 -1.51
CA ASP A 101 -2.02 -0.48 -2.91
C ASP A 101 -0.69 -1.05 -3.41
N GLU A 102 -0.55 -1.18 -4.73
CA GLU A 102 0.71 -1.55 -5.35
C GLU A 102 1.37 -0.39 -6.09
N THR A 103 2.69 -0.46 -6.20
CA THR A 103 3.43 0.43 -7.10
C THR A 103 4.39 -0.35 -7.98
N GLY A 104 4.46 0.04 -9.25
CA GLY A 104 5.34 -0.57 -10.22
C GLY A 104 6.64 0.22 -10.39
N PHE A 105 7.76 -0.48 -10.32
CA PHE A 105 9.10 0.05 -10.54
C PHE A 105 9.62 -0.41 -11.89
N ILE A 106 9.71 0.50 -12.86
CA ILE A 106 10.16 0.18 -14.22
C ILE A 106 11.62 -0.29 -14.23
N LYS A 107 11.88 -1.38 -14.97
CA LYS A 107 13.21 -1.99 -15.12
C LYS A 107 13.51 -2.28 -16.59
N LYS A 108 14.80 -2.29 -16.95
CA LYS A 108 15.25 -2.64 -18.30
C LYS A 108 15.82 -4.06 -18.42
N GLY A 109 16.17 -4.71 -17.32
CA GLY A 109 16.77 -6.06 -17.31
C GLY A 109 15.83 -7.15 -16.79
N LYS A 110 16.34 -8.40 -16.75
CA LYS A 110 15.62 -9.60 -16.28
C LYS A 110 16.06 -10.11 -14.90
N ARG A 111 17.07 -9.45 -14.30
CA ARG A 111 17.76 -9.92 -13.08
C ARG A 111 17.14 -9.45 -11.78
N SER A 112 16.44 -8.32 -11.75
CA SER A 112 15.78 -7.83 -10.53
C SER A 112 14.68 -8.79 -10.09
N ALA A 113 14.62 -9.11 -8.80
CA ALA A 113 13.63 -10.02 -8.21
C ALA A 113 12.19 -9.66 -8.63
N GLY A 114 11.40 -10.64 -9.08
CA GLY A 114 10.00 -10.41 -9.49
C GLY A 114 9.81 -9.59 -10.78
N VAL A 115 10.89 -9.21 -11.49
CA VAL A 115 10.77 -8.42 -12.73
C VAL A 115 10.20 -9.25 -13.88
N GLN A 116 9.18 -8.71 -14.52
CA GLN A 116 8.63 -9.22 -15.79
C GLN A 116 7.80 -8.15 -16.50
N ARG A 117 7.36 -8.43 -17.72
CA ARG A 117 6.30 -7.66 -18.38
C ARG A 117 4.97 -7.93 -17.68
N GLN A 118 4.44 -6.92 -17.00
CA GLN A 118 3.18 -6.97 -16.28
C GLN A 118 2.53 -5.59 -16.23
N TYR A 119 1.22 -5.54 -16.00
CA TYR A 119 0.53 -4.27 -15.86
C TYR A 119 1.03 -3.52 -14.63
N THR A 120 1.31 -2.23 -14.79
CA THR A 120 1.69 -1.32 -13.71
C THR A 120 0.90 -0.03 -13.83
N GLY A 121 0.32 0.40 -12.71
CA GLY A 121 -0.39 1.69 -12.62
C GLY A 121 0.51 2.88 -12.96
N THR A 122 1.82 2.80 -12.65
CA THR A 122 2.80 3.87 -12.91
C THR A 122 2.86 4.31 -14.38
N THR A 123 2.67 3.38 -15.31
CA THR A 123 2.65 3.69 -16.75
C THR A 123 1.29 3.44 -17.42
N GLY A 124 0.28 2.98 -16.67
CA GLY A 124 -1.05 2.65 -17.18
C GLY A 124 -1.06 1.55 -18.25
N LYS A 125 -0.02 0.71 -18.32
CA LYS A 125 0.18 -0.29 -19.38
C LYS A 125 1.03 -1.46 -18.90
N VAL A 126 1.13 -2.49 -19.74
CA VAL A 126 2.07 -3.59 -19.54
C VAL A 126 3.49 -3.12 -19.86
N ASP A 127 4.35 -3.12 -18.86
CA ASP A 127 5.76 -2.78 -18.98
C ASP A 127 6.63 -3.75 -18.17
N ASN A 128 7.93 -3.79 -18.45
CA ASN A 128 8.87 -4.58 -17.68
C ASN A 128 9.13 -3.89 -16.34
N CYS A 129 8.60 -4.44 -15.26
CA CYS A 129 8.66 -3.82 -13.94
C CYS A 129 8.68 -4.84 -12.81
N GLN A 130 9.12 -4.40 -11.64
CA GLN A 130 8.83 -5.04 -10.35
C GLN A 130 7.56 -4.41 -9.79
N ILE A 131 6.81 -5.14 -8.98
CA ILE A 131 5.66 -4.59 -8.25
C ILE A 131 5.92 -4.79 -6.77
N GLY A 132 5.84 -3.70 -6.00
CA GLY A 132 5.74 -3.77 -4.55
C GLY A 132 4.29 -3.55 -4.12
N VAL A 133 3.80 -4.36 -3.18
CA VAL A 133 2.52 -4.16 -2.49
C VAL A 133 2.85 -3.50 -1.16
N PHE A 134 2.12 -2.45 -0.80
CA PHE A 134 2.40 -1.65 0.38
C PHE A 134 1.17 -1.50 1.25
N LEU A 135 1.38 -1.41 2.56
CA LEU A 135 0.34 -1.05 3.52
C LEU A 135 0.62 0.34 4.05
N GLY A 136 -0.22 1.29 3.65
CA GLY A 136 -0.24 2.66 4.18
C GLY A 136 -1.06 2.75 5.45
N TYR A 137 -0.57 3.53 6.41
CA TYR A 137 -1.26 3.93 7.64
C TYR A 137 -1.63 5.41 7.52
N HIS A 138 -2.91 5.73 7.53
CA HIS A 138 -3.40 7.10 7.40
C HIS A 138 -4.21 7.51 8.62
N THR A 139 -3.84 8.63 9.24
CA THR A 139 -4.52 9.20 10.41
C THR A 139 -4.87 10.66 10.15
N ARG A 140 -5.45 11.33 11.15
CA ARG A 140 -5.73 12.77 11.07
C ARG A 140 -4.47 13.63 11.10
N THR A 141 -3.39 13.13 11.69
CA THR A 141 -2.15 13.87 11.95
C THR A 141 -1.03 13.52 10.98
N GLY A 142 -1.11 12.38 10.29
CA GLY A 142 -0.07 11.97 9.36
C GLY A 142 -0.43 10.76 8.51
N ARG A 143 0.52 10.38 7.65
CA ARG A 143 0.47 9.14 6.88
C ARG A 143 1.86 8.58 6.65
N ALA A 144 1.99 7.26 6.69
CA ALA A 144 3.26 6.58 6.44
C ALA A 144 3.03 5.15 5.91
N LEU A 145 4.08 4.51 5.40
CA LEU A 145 4.04 3.08 5.06
C LEU A 145 4.48 2.27 6.28
N ILE A 146 3.69 1.26 6.65
CA ILE A 146 3.96 0.41 7.81
C ILE A 146 4.29 -1.04 7.43
N ASP A 147 4.02 -1.44 6.19
CA ASP A 147 4.37 -2.75 5.67
C ASP A 147 4.58 -2.70 4.14
N ARG A 148 5.24 -3.74 3.63
CA ARG A 148 5.70 -3.89 2.25
C ARG A 148 5.95 -5.36 1.93
N GLU A 149 5.56 -5.75 0.73
CA GLU A 149 5.82 -7.05 0.13
C GLU A 149 6.27 -6.90 -1.32
N LEU A 150 7.19 -7.74 -1.77
CA LEU A 150 7.55 -7.84 -3.19
C LEU A 150 6.60 -8.83 -3.86
N TYR A 151 5.86 -8.40 -4.89
CA TYR A 151 5.05 -9.32 -5.67
C TYR A 151 5.95 -10.17 -6.57
N LEU A 152 5.96 -11.48 -6.33
CA LEU A 152 6.65 -12.48 -7.15
C LEU A 152 5.65 -13.21 -8.05
N PRO A 153 5.69 -12.99 -9.37
CA PRO A 153 4.81 -13.70 -10.29
C PRO A 153 5.03 -15.21 -10.28
N ALA A 154 4.01 -15.99 -10.68
CA ALA A 154 4.12 -17.44 -10.81
C ALA A 154 5.29 -17.89 -11.74
N SER A 155 5.63 -17.08 -12.74
CA SER A 155 6.78 -17.30 -13.63
C SER A 155 8.14 -17.21 -12.93
N TRP A 156 8.20 -16.56 -11.77
CA TRP A 156 9.38 -16.50 -10.90
C TRP A 156 9.39 -17.66 -9.92
N THR A 157 8.30 -17.86 -9.20
CA THR A 157 8.22 -18.93 -8.20
C THR A 157 8.20 -20.33 -8.85
N GLY A 158 7.89 -20.45 -10.14
CA GLY A 158 8.10 -21.68 -10.91
C GLY A 158 9.57 -21.97 -11.29
N ASP A 159 10.47 -20.97 -11.22
CA ASP A 159 11.88 -21.09 -11.59
C ASP A 159 12.78 -20.88 -10.35
N ARG A 160 13.04 -21.98 -9.63
CA ARG A 160 13.79 -21.94 -8.37
C ARG A 160 15.23 -21.48 -8.55
N ASP A 161 15.89 -21.82 -9.66
CA ASP A 161 17.25 -21.36 -9.92
C ASP A 161 17.29 -19.84 -10.15
N ARG A 162 16.26 -19.28 -10.77
CA ARG A 162 16.12 -17.83 -10.88
C ARG A 162 15.85 -17.17 -9.53
N CYS A 163 15.03 -17.76 -8.67
CA CYS A 163 14.81 -17.30 -7.30
C CYS A 163 16.12 -17.27 -6.49
N ARG A 164 16.87 -18.38 -6.46
CA ARG A 164 18.14 -18.49 -5.73
C ARG A 164 19.18 -17.47 -6.22
N ARG A 165 19.29 -17.25 -7.53
CA ARG A 165 20.16 -16.19 -8.10
C ARG A 165 19.77 -14.78 -7.64
N ALA A 166 18.52 -14.56 -7.27
CA ALA A 166 18.02 -13.29 -6.73
C ALA A 166 17.94 -13.29 -5.18
N ASN A 167 18.50 -14.32 -4.53
CA ASN A 167 18.47 -14.52 -3.08
C ASN A 167 17.04 -14.60 -2.50
N ILE A 168 16.13 -15.24 -3.25
CA ILE A 168 14.78 -15.57 -2.81
C ILE A 168 14.79 -17.02 -2.30
N GLY A 169 14.30 -17.24 -1.08
CA GLY A 169 14.23 -18.55 -0.45
C GLY A 169 13.34 -19.56 -1.20
N ASP A 170 13.64 -20.85 -1.04
CA ASP A 170 12.89 -21.93 -1.67
C ASP A 170 11.49 -22.13 -1.05
N ASP A 171 11.30 -21.66 0.18
CA ASP A 171 10.05 -21.59 0.94
C ASP A 171 9.07 -20.53 0.41
N VAL A 172 9.57 -19.56 -0.39
CA VAL A 172 8.73 -18.50 -0.94
C VAL A 172 7.85 -19.04 -2.07
N ALA A 173 6.57 -19.22 -1.75
CA ALA A 173 5.52 -19.63 -2.67
C ALA A 173 4.91 -18.45 -3.45
N PHE A 174 4.14 -18.75 -4.50
CA PHE A 174 3.33 -17.75 -5.18
C PHE A 174 2.23 -17.24 -4.25
N ALA A 175 2.10 -15.92 -4.13
CA ALA A 175 1.00 -15.25 -3.46
C ALA A 175 0.45 -14.16 -4.38
N THR A 176 -0.87 -14.11 -4.52
CA THR A 176 -1.56 -12.99 -5.19
C THR A 176 -1.42 -11.71 -4.37
N LYS A 177 -1.53 -10.54 -5.00
CA LYS A 177 -1.46 -9.25 -4.27
C LYS A 177 -2.50 -9.13 -3.14
N PRO A 178 -3.76 -9.59 -3.30
CA PRO A 178 -4.71 -9.60 -2.18
C PRO A 178 -4.31 -10.53 -1.03
N GLN A 179 -3.65 -11.66 -1.32
CA GLN A 179 -3.09 -12.52 -0.27
C GLN A 179 -1.93 -11.82 0.44
N GLN A 180 -1.07 -11.09 -0.27
CA GLN A 180 0.00 -10.28 0.36
C GLN A 180 -0.59 -9.17 1.23
N ALA A 181 -1.63 -8.47 0.75
CA ALA A 181 -2.35 -7.47 1.55
C ALA A 181 -2.95 -8.08 2.82
N ARG A 182 -3.60 -9.24 2.73
CA ARG A 182 -4.11 -9.97 3.91
C ARG A 182 -2.99 -10.27 4.90
N VAL A 183 -1.86 -10.82 4.46
CA VAL A 183 -0.72 -11.11 5.35
C VAL A 183 -0.18 -9.84 6.03
N MET A 184 -0.12 -8.70 5.32
CA MET A 184 0.26 -7.42 5.92
C MET A 184 -0.78 -6.94 6.96
N LEU A 185 -2.07 -7.19 6.73
CA LEU A 185 -3.13 -6.89 7.71
C LEU A 185 -3.04 -7.81 8.94
N GLU A 186 -2.83 -9.11 8.75
CA GLU A 186 -2.59 -10.07 9.85
C GLU A 186 -1.46 -9.57 10.75
N ARG A 187 -0.32 -9.18 10.16
CA ARG A 187 0.80 -8.61 10.93
C ARG A 187 0.47 -7.29 11.64
N ALA A 188 -0.38 -6.44 11.05
CA ALA A 188 -0.80 -5.20 11.69
C ALA A 188 -1.72 -5.46 12.89
N VAL A 189 -2.63 -6.44 12.76
CA VAL A 189 -3.52 -6.89 13.84
C VAL A 189 -2.71 -7.53 14.97
N ASP A 190 -1.82 -8.47 14.65
CA ASP A 190 -0.96 -9.14 15.63
C ASP A 190 -0.06 -8.15 16.40
N ALA A 191 0.37 -7.08 15.72
CA ALA A 191 1.17 -6.03 16.33
C ALA A 191 0.36 -4.99 17.13
N GLY A 192 -0.98 -5.12 17.19
CA GLY A 192 -1.85 -4.19 17.90
C GLY A 192 -1.88 -2.78 17.31
N VAL A 193 -1.69 -2.64 15.99
CA VAL A 193 -1.80 -1.35 15.31
C VAL A 193 -3.22 -0.81 15.51
N PRO A 194 -3.42 0.42 16.02
CA PRO A 194 -4.76 0.97 16.15
C PRO A 194 -5.29 1.43 14.79
N PHE A 195 -6.44 0.91 14.36
CA PHE A 195 -7.16 1.37 13.17
C PHE A 195 -8.64 0.98 13.25
N ALA A 196 -9.48 1.66 12.47
CA ALA A 196 -10.91 1.36 12.40
C ALA A 196 -11.34 0.86 11.02
N TRP A 197 -10.59 1.18 9.96
CA TRP A 197 -11.00 0.88 8.59
C TRP A 197 -9.85 0.34 7.74
N PHE A 198 -10.19 -0.51 6.79
CA PHE A 198 -9.33 -0.93 5.70
C PHE A 198 -9.89 -0.45 4.35
N THR A 199 -9.04 -0.03 3.44
CA THR A 199 -9.42 0.30 2.07
C THR A 199 -8.37 -0.12 1.05
N ALA A 200 -8.85 -0.41 -0.16
CA ALA A 200 -8.03 -0.82 -1.28
C ALA A 200 -8.80 -0.62 -2.59
N ASP A 201 -8.10 -0.68 -3.72
CA ASP A 201 -8.69 -0.49 -5.04
C ASP A 201 -9.48 -1.71 -5.54
N GLU A 202 -9.94 -1.63 -6.79
CA GLU A 202 -10.83 -2.64 -7.39
C GLU A 202 -10.17 -4.01 -7.53
N ALA A 203 -8.84 -4.07 -7.69
CA ALA A 203 -8.11 -5.32 -7.83
C ALA A 203 -8.14 -6.12 -6.53
N TYR A 204 -8.19 -5.45 -5.38
CA TYR A 204 -8.36 -6.06 -4.06
C TYR A 204 -9.82 -6.33 -3.75
N GLY A 205 -10.70 -5.36 -4.00
CA GLY A 205 -12.11 -5.47 -3.64
C GLY A 205 -12.89 -6.49 -4.45
N GLN A 206 -12.38 -6.97 -5.59
CA GLN A 206 -12.93 -8.16 -6.27
C GLN A 206 -12.61 -9.48 -5.56
N ASN A 207 -11.57 -9.53 -4.71
CA ASN A 207 -11.16 -10.73 -4.01
C ASN A 207 -12.10 -11.03 -2.83
N ARG A 208 -12.96 -12.05 -2.98
CA ARG A 208 -13.89 -12.46 -1.93
C ARG A 208 -13.18 -12.93 -0.66
N GLY A 209 -12.08 -13.68 -0.76
CA GLY A 209 -11.36 -14.18 0.40
C GLY A 209 -10.75 -13.09 1.29
N LEU A 210 -10.36 -11.95 0.71
CA LEU A 210 -9.90 -10.79 1.48
C LEU A 210 -11.08 -10.10 2.22
N ARG A 211 -12.22 -9.96 1.54
CA ARG A 211 -13.44 -9.38 2.15
C ARG A 211 -13.98 -10.26 3.27
N ASP A 212 -14.16 -11.55 2.99
CA ASP A 212 -14.63 -12.53 3.98
C ASP A 212 -13.69 -12.54 5.20
N TRP A 213 -12.38 -12.45 5.00
CA TRP A 213 -11.41 -12.35 6.11
C TRP A 213 -11.57 -11.05 6.92
N CYS A 214 -11.75 -9.89 6.27
CA CYS A 214 -12.05 -8.66 7.00
C CYS A 214 -13.31 -8.79 7.86
N GLU A 215 -14.36 -9.43 7.34
CA GLU A 215 -15.61 -9.68 8.08
C GLU A 215 -15.39 -10.64 9.26
N GLU A 216 -14.63 -11.72 9.07
CA GLU A 216 -14.26 -12.67 10.13
C GLU A 216 -13.44 -12.03 11.26
N GLN A 217 -12.64 -11.01 10.93
CA GLN A 217 -11.83 -10.26 11.90
C GLN A 217 -12.53 -9.01 12.46
N ASP A 218 -13.81 -8.78 12.12
CA ASP A 218 -14.56 -7.57 12.48
C ASP A 218 -13.87 -6.26 12.05
N ILE A 219 -13.16 -6.30 10.92
CA ILE A 219 -12.50 -5.15 10.31
C ILE A 219 -13.47 -4.49 9.33
N HIS A 220 -13.88 -3.26 9.63
CA HIS A 220 -14.65 -2.47 8.68
C HIS A 220 -13.83 -2.15 7.44
N TYR A 221 -14.43 -2.27 6.25
CA TYR A 221 -13.72 -2.02 5.01
C TYR A 221 -14.56 -1.27 3.97
N VAL A 222 -13.86 -0.54 3.10
CA VAL A 222 -14.41 0.07 1.88
C VAL A 222 -13.47 -0.27 0.74
N MET A 223 -13.93 -1.05 -0.22
CA MET A 223 -13.14 -1.42 -1.39
C MET A 223 -13.96 -1.33 -2.66
N ALA A 224 -13.31 -0.86 -3.71
CA ALA A 224 -13.89 -0.78 -5.04
C ALA A 224 -14.21 -2.18 -5.58
N THR A 225 -15.29 -2.32 -6.34
CA THR A 225 -15.66 -3.59 -6.98
C THR A 225 -16.18 -3.34 -8.39
N ARG A 226 -16.33 -4.39 -9.20
CA ARG A 226 -16.93 -4.23 -10.53
C ARG A 226 -18.43 -4.05 -10.42
N LYS A 227 -19.00 -3.28 -11.35
CA LYS A 227 -20.45 -3.11 -11.45
C LYS A 227 -21.21 -4.42 -11.69
N ASP A 228 -20.55 -5.43 -12.25
CA ASP A 228 -21.12 -6.75 -12.52
C ASP A 228 -20.85 -7.76 -11.39
N HIS A 229 -20.22 -7.32 -10.30
CA HIS A 229 -20.00 -8.17 -9.13
C HIS A 229 -21.33 -8.52 -8.47
N GLU A 230 -21.48 -9.78 -8.05
CA GLU A 230 -22.62 -10.22 -7.27
C GLU A 230 -22.37 -10.00 -5.78
N VAL A 231 -23.29 -9.31 -5.12
CA VAL A 231 -23.23 -9.06 -3.68
C VAL A 231 -24.47 -9.65 -3.00
N PRO A 232 -24.36 -10.08 -1.74
CA PRO A 232 -25.52 -10.44 -0.93
C PRO A 232 -26.60 -9.35 -0.96
N SER A 233 -27.85 -9.76 -1.20
CA SER A 233 -28.98 -8.84 -1.42
C SER A 233 -30.27 -9.28 -0.70
N GLY A 234 -30.22 -10.38 0.03
CA GLY A 234 -31.32 -10.97 0.78
C GLY A 234 -30.90 -12.29 1.42
N LEU A 235 -31.83 -12.96 2.11
CA LEU A 235 -31.58 -14.27 2.71
C LEU A 235 -31.34 -15.29 1.59
N HIS A 236 -30.08 -15.71 1.42
CA HIS A 236 -29.60 -16.64 0.39
C HIS A 236 -29.70 -16.15 -1.06
N SER A 237 -29.78 -14.83 -1.29
CA SER A 237 -29.78 -14.26 -2.64
C SER A 237 -28.63 -13.29 -2.86
N THR A 238 -28.01 -13.39 -4.03
CA THR A 238 -27.06 -12.40 -4.54
C THR A 238 -27.72 -11.59 -5.66
N THR A 239 -27.29 -10.34 -5.82
CA THR A 239 -27.69 -9.48 -6.94
C THR A 239 -26.46 -8.75 -7.46
N ARG A 240 -26.38 -8.55 -8.78
CA ARG A 240 -25.36 -7.71 -9.38
C ARG A 240 -25.45 -6.27 -8.88
N VAL A 241 -24.30 -5.66 -8.61
CA VAL A 241 -24.21 -4.27 -8.14
C VAL A 241 -24.94 -3.29 -9.05
N ASP A 242 -24.81 -3.41 -10.37
CA ASP A 242 -25.51 -2.53 -11.32
C ASP A 242 -27.04 -2.67 -11.27
N THR A 243 -27.53 -3.87 -11.02
CA THR A 243 -28.97 -4.16 -10.86
C THR A 243 -29.50 -3.65 -9.52
N LEU A 244 -28.67 -3.63 -8.47
CA LEU A 244 -29.01 -2.94 -7.22
C LEU A 244 -29.07 -1.44 -7.45
N ILE A 245 -28.05 -0.88 -8.10
CA ILE A 245 -27.97 0.56 -8.41
C ILE A 245 -29.17 1.04 -9.21
N SER A 246 -29.61 0.27 -10.21
CA SER A 246 -30.75 0.66 -11.06
C SER A 246 -32.08 0.74 -10.30
N LYS A 247 -32.18 0.13 -9.10
CA LYS A 247 -33.38 0.16 -8.26
C LYS A 247 -33.37 1.32 -7.24
N ILE A 248 -32.26 2.02 -7.09
CA ILE A 248 -32.12 3.11 -6.12
C ILE A 248 -32.81 4.38 -6.66
N ARG A 249 -33.77 4.92 -5.91
CA ARG A 249 -34.42 6.20 -6.23
C ARG A 249 -33.38 7.33 -6.32
N ALA A 250 -33.54 8.24 -7.29
CA ALA A 250 -32.59 9.35 -7.50
C ALA A 250 -32.35 10.20 -6.23
N GLY A 251 -33.38 10.43 -5.42
CA GLY A 251 -33.27 11.20 -4.17
C GLY A 251 -32.69 10.43 -2.97
N ALA A 252 -32.28 9.17 -3.11
CA ALA A 252 -31.64 8.41 -2.03
C ALA A 252 -30.11 8.58 -2.00
N TRP A 253 -29.53 9.11 -3.08
CA TRP A 253 -28.11 9.36 -3.17
C TRP A 253 -27.73 10.60 -2.35
N ARG A 254 -26.69 10.48 -1.53
CA ARG A 254 -26.09 11.60 -0.80
C ARG A 254 -24.80 12.00 -1.48
N ARG A 255 -24.67 13.26 -1.89
CA ARG A 255 -23.40 13.77 -2.41
C ARG A 255 -22.49 14.19 -1.26
N ILE A 256 -21.26 13.68 -1.25
CA ILE A 256 -20.25 14.01 -0.24
C ILE A 256 -18.93 14.29 -0.95
N SER A 257 -18.24 15.34 -0.50
CA SER A 257 -16.90 15.69 -0.99
C SER A 257 -15.83 14.86 -0.28
N CYS A 258 -14.89 14.33 -1.06
CA CYS A 258 -13.64 13.70 -0.59
C CYS A 258 -12.46 14.69 -0.66
N GLY A 259 -12.76 15.98 -0.56
CA GLY A 259 -11.79 17.07 -0.69
C GLY A 259 -11.34 17.32 -2.13
N ASP A 260 -10.40 18.25 -2.27
CA ASP A 260 -9.84 18.62 -3.57
C ASP A 260 -8.86 17.56 -4.07
N GLY A 261 -8.96 17.22 -5.35
CA GLY A 261 -8.02 16.37 -6.06
C GLY A 261 -7.22 17.16 -7.08
N ALA A 262 -6.28 16.49 -7.75
CA ALA A 262 -5.46 17.07 -8.82
C ALA A 262 -6.27 17.63 -10.01
N HIS A 263 -7.56 17.32 -10.10
CA HIS A 263 -8.48 17.78 -11.15
C HIS A 263 -9.70 18.55 -10.58
N GLY A 264 -9.58 19.13 -9.40
CA GLY A 264 -10.65 19.87 -8.72
C GLY A 264 -11.41 19.05 -7.66
N PRO A 265 -12.55 19.56 -7.17
CA PRO A 265 -13.31 18.93 -6.08
C PRO A 265 -13.74 17.50 -6.41
N ARG A 266 -13.46 16.57 -5.50
CA ARG A 266 -13.86 15.17 -5.68
C ARG A 266 -15.18 14.89 -4.97
N VAL A 267 -16.29 15.22 -5.62
CA VAL A 267 -17.63 14.95 -5.11
C VAL A 267 -18.16 13.62 -5.64
N TYR A 268 -18.50 12.72 -4.74
CA TYR A 268 -19.06 11.40 -5.06
C TYR A 268 -20.49 11.29 -4.54
N ALA A 269 -21.31 10.48 -5.20
CA ALA A 269 -22.63 10.12 -4.77
C ALA A 269 -22.56 8.78 -4.00
N TRP A 270 -23.08 8.79 -2.78
CA TRP A 270 -23.03 7.70 -1.82
C TRP A 270 -24.43 7.17 -1.57
N TYR A 271 -24.54 5.85 -1.49
CA TYR A 271 -25.74 5.17 -1.03
C TYR A 271 -25.36 4.02 -0.10
N ALA A 272 -25.97 4.00 1.08
CA ALA A 272 -25.83 2.89 2.03
C ALA A 272 -26.94 1.87 1.76
N HIS A 273 -26.56 0.64 1.42
CA HIS A 273 -27.50 -0.46 1.27
C HIS A 273 -27.39 -1.38 2.49
N ILE A 274 -28.41 -1.35 3.35
CA ILE A 274 -28.47 -2.18 4.57
C ILE A 274 -29.48 -3.30 4.32
N THR A 275 -29.07 -4.56 4.46
CA THR A 275 -29.99 -5.71 4.32
C THR A 275 -30.17 -6.45 5.65
N LEU A 276 -31.36 -7.05 5.84
CA LEU A 276 -31.69 -7.80 7.07
C LEU A 276 -30.94 -9.13 7.21
N ALA A 277 -30.41 -9.69 6.12
CA ALA A 277 -29.59 -10.90 6.17
C ALA A 277 -28.18 -10.62 6.75
N MET A 278 -27.89 -9.36 7.08
CA MET A 278 -26.55 -8.83 7.26
C MET A 278 -26.44 -7.99 8.54
N ALA A 279 -26.70 -8.60 9.70
CA ALA A 279 -26.28 -8.03 11.00
C ALA A 279 -24.74 -7.93 11.17
N ALA A 280 -23.95 -8.25 10.15
CA ALA A 280 -22.47 -8.22 10.18
C ALA A 280 -21.78 -7.67 8.90
N ALA A 281 -22.50 -7.32 7.84
CA ALA A 281 -21.87 -6.76 6.63
C ALA A 281 -22.70 -5.56 6.13
N ALA A 282 -22.10 -4.40 5.92
CA ALA A 282 -22.78 -3.27 5.29
C ALA A 282 -22.00 -2.90 4.03
N PHE A 283 -22.61 -3.02 2.85
CA PHE A 283 -21.96 -2.56 1.63
C PHE A 283 -22.29 -1.08 1.41
N LEU A 284 -21.25 -0.28 1.24
CA LEU A 284 -21.34 1.11 0.83
C LEU A 284 -21.14 1.16 -0.69
N ILE A 285 -22.14 1.63 -1.43
CA ILE A 285 -22.04 1.78 -2.88
C ILE A 285 -21.65 3.23 -3.18
N VAL A 286 -20.48 3.41 -3.78
CA VAL A 286 -19.97 4.72 -4.20
C VAL A 286 -20.03 4.83 -5.71
N THR A 287 -20.64 5.90 -6.21
CA THR A 287 -20.62 6.24 -7.64
C THR A 287 -20.04 7.62 -7.85
N ARG A 288 -19.13 7.75 -8.82
CA ARG A 288 -18.58 9.04 -9.22
C ARG A 288 -19.56 9.77 -10.13
N THR A 289 -20.10 10.88 -9.67
CA THR A 289 -20.75 11.86 -10.54
C THR A 289 -19.68 12.69 -11.25
N THR A 290 -19.53 12.52 -12.56
CA THR A 290 -18.83 13.51 -13.40
C THR A 290 -19.82 14.60 -13.76
N GLU A 291 -19.66 15.81 -13.22
CA GLU A 291 -20.42 16.96 -13.69
C GLU A 291 -19.96 17.29 -15.12
N ASN A 292 -20.80 16.98 -16.11
CA ASN A 292 -20.74 17.67 -17.39
C ASN A 292 -21.48 19.01 -17.22
N ALA A 293 -20.89 20.09 -17.72
CA ALA A 293 -21.39 21.47 -17.65
C ALA A 293 -22.73 21.73 -18.39
N SER A 294 -23.50 20.70 -18.72
CA SER A 294 -24.82 20.83 -19.33
C SER A 294 -25.76 19.86 -18.64
N GLY A 295 -26.80 20.38 -17.98
CA GLY A 295 -27.76 19.62 -17.18
C GLY A 295 -28.66 18.66 -17.97
N LYS A 296 -28.08 17.75 -18.76
CA LYS A 296 -28.75 16.62 -19.39
C LYS A 296 -28.06 15.32 -18.96
N HIS A 297 -28.90 14.30 -18.75
CA HIS A 297 -28.63 12.95 -18.20
C HIS A 297 -27.16 12.56 -17.99
N PRO A 298 -26.78 12.08 -16.78
CA PRO A 298 -25.44 11.59 -16.55
C PRO A 298 -25.16 10.39 -17.47
N ALA A 299 -24.17 10.54 -18.36
CA ALA A 299 -23.54 9.39 -18.99
C ALA A 299 -22.98 8.51 -17.86
N THR A 300 -23.51 7.30 -17.74
CA THR A 300 -23.11 6.34 -16.71
C THR A 300 -21.71 5.83 -16.99
N VAL A 301 -20.70 6.50 -16.44
CA VAL A 301 -19.37 5.90 -16.25
C VAL A 301 -19.37 5.34 -14.84
N THR A 302 -19.80 4.08 -14.70
CA THR A 302 -19.71 3.36 -13.43
C THR A 302 -18.23 3.12 -13.13
N ARG A 303 -17.67 3.92 -12.21
CA ARG A 303 -16.49 3.56 -11.43
C ARG A 303 -16.98 3.35 -10.01
N THR A 304 -17.08 2.10 -9.61
CA THR A 304 -17.45 1.70 -8.26
C THR A 304 -16.19 1.83 -7.41
N ALA A 305 -16.24 2.69 -6.38
CA ALA A 305 -15.17 2.88 -5.39
C ALA A 305 -15.54 2.21 -4.07
#